data_AF-A0A1V5GXL1-F1
#
_entry.id   AF-A0A1V5GXL1-F1
#
_cell.length_a   1.000
_cell.length_b   1.000
_cell.length_c   1.000
_cell.angle_alpha   90.00
_cell.angle_beta   90.00
_cell.angle_gamma   90.00
#
_symmetry.space_group_name_H-M   'P 1'
#
loop_
_entity.id
_entity.type
_entity.pdbx_description
1 polymer ?
#
loop_
_entity_poly.entity_id
_entity_poly.type
_entity_poly.pdbx_seq_one_letter_code
_entity_poly.pdbx_strand_id
1 'polypeptide(L)'
;MISVVATLSGRVNVIIKLHPGDDNDQAIKEFVRGIAPKIRVIKTYDSLVLAKTCDAMVVYLSTFSIDGLAFRKPVVLGAGHDYERFDCLKYFYDGTTSDKLRDSLVDILQGTATKHLRNWVSATGYALSSMDGNSSKRIADMLSSGAGSALPAQYQFAPQRYGENEK
;
A
#
# COMPACT_ATOMS: atom_id res chain seq x y z
N MET A 1 -0.49 15.72 -9.39
CA MET A 1 -0.96 14.31 -9.25
C MET A 1 -2.32 14.10 -9.90
N ILE A 2 -3.40 14.73 -9.43
CA ILE A 2 -4.76 14.55 -10.02
C ILE A 2 -4.79 14.91 -11.51
N SER A 3 -4.08 15.96 -11.95
CA SER A 3 -3.96 16.33 -13.36
C SER A 3 -3.34 15.24 -14.24
N VAL A 4 -2.28 14.56 -13.77
CA VAL A 4 -1.64 13.44 -14.46
C VAL A 4 -2.55 12.22 -14.51
N VAL A 5 -3.32 11.98 -13.45
CA VAL A 5 -4.28 10.88 -13.43
C VAL A 5 -5.49 11.18 -14.33
N ALA A 6 -5.89 12.44 -14.45
CA ALA A 6 -6.96 12.88 -15.33
C ALA A 6 -6.63 12.68 -16.81
N THR A 7 -5.37 12.81 -17.24
CA THR A 7 -4.97 12.52 -18.63
C THR A 7 -5.11 11.05 -19.00
N LEU A 8 -5.24 10.16 -18.01
CA LEU A 8 -5.45 8.72 -18.19
C LEU A 8 -6.93 8.30 -18.05
N SER A 9 -7.83 9.21 -17.68
CA SER A 9 -9.24 8.93 -17.34
C SER A 9 -10.09 8.33 -18.48
N GLY A 10 -9.58 8.31 -19.71
CA GLY A 10 -10.18 7.59 -20.84
C GLY A 10 -9.74 6.13 -20.98
N ARG A 11 -8.74 5.70 -20.22
CA ARG A 11 -8.11 4.37 -20.31
C ARG A 11 -8.16 3.58 -19.01
N VAL A 12 -8.37 4.25 -17.87
CA VAL A 12 -8.43 3.63 -16.55
C VAL A 12 -9.61 4.15 -15.74
N ASN A 13 -10.13 3.28 -14.87
CA ASN A 13 -11.03 3.69 -13.80
C ASN A 13 -10.20 4.17 -12.60
N VAL A 14 -10.42 5.39 -12.16
CA VAL A 14 -9.66 6.00 -11.06
C VAL A 14 -10.52 6.07 -9.81
N ILE A 15 -9.94 5.63 -8.70
CA ILE A 15 -10.51 5.79 -7.36
C ILE A 15 -9.54 6.63 -6.53
N ILE A 16 -10.01 7.77 -6.02
CA ILE A 16 -9.31 8.55 -5.00
C ILE A 16 -9.86 8.15 -3.65
N LYS A 17 -9.01 7.57 -2.81
CA LYS A 17 -9.33 7.24 -1.42
C LYS A 17 -8.80 8.34 -0.52
N LEU A 18 -9.67 8.89 0.33
CA LEU A 18 -9.33 9.90 1.32
C LEU A 18 -9.06 9.29 2.69
N HIS A 19 -8.36 10.02 3.55
CA HIS A 19 -8.21 9.63 4.95
C HIS A 19 -9.57 9.74 5.68
N PRO A 20 -9.91 8.83 6.61
CA PRO A 20 -11.17 8.92 7.37
C PRO A 20 -11.32 10.24 8.15
N GLY A 21 -10.19 10.85 8.54
CA GLY A 21 -10.13 12.16 9.18
C GLY A 21 -10.03 13.36 8.23
N ASP A 22 -10.15 13.19 6.90
CA ASP A 22 -10.12 14.33 5.98
C ASP A 22 -11.46 15.09 6.00
N ASP A 23 -11.47 16.30 6.56
CA ASP A 23 -12.65 17.16 6.61
C ASP A 23 -12.98 17.82 5.25
N ASN A 24 -12.04 17.76 4.30
CA ASN A 24 -12.15 18.34 2.97
C ASN A 24 -12.84 17.42 1.94
N ASP A 25 -13.45 16.31 2.36
CA ASP A 25 -14.05 15.31 1.46
C ASP A 25 -15.01 15.94 0.41
N GLN A 26 -15.90 16.82 0.86
CA GLN A 26 -16.87 17.46 -0.03
C GLN A 26 -16.18 18.38 -1.05
N ALA A 27 -15.23 19.21 -0.60
CA ALA A 27 -14.48 20.12 -1.47
C ALA A 27 -13.65 19.35 -2.51
N ILE A 28 -13.03 18.24 -2.12
CA ILE A 28 -12.29 17.37 -3.04
C ILE A 28 -13.24 16.72 -4.05
N LYS A 29 -14.39 16.20 -3.60
CA LYS A 29 -15.43 15.64 -4.48
C LYS A 29 -15.94 16.65 -5.50
N GLU A 30 -16.11 17.91 -5.10
CA GLU A 30 -16.55 18.99 -5.99
C GLU A 30 -15.47 19.36 -7.00
N PHE A 31 -14.23 19.55 -6.53
CA PHE A 31 -13.08 19.81 -7.39
C PHE A 31 -12.91 18.71 -8.45
N VAL A 32 -12.90 17.45 -8.02
CA VAL A 32 -12.73 16.29 -8.91
C VAL A 32 -13.88 16.19 -9.91
N ARG A 33 -15.13 16.43 -9.49
CA ARG A 33 -16.28 16.47 -10.42
C ARG A 33 -16.13 17.53 -11.51
N GLY A 34 -15.55 18.69 -11.17
CA GLY A 34 -15.33 19.79 -12.11
C GLY A 34 -14.30 19.49 -13.20
N ILE A 35 -13.28 18.67 -12.90
CA ILE A 35 -12.16 18.41 -13.83
C ILE A 35 -12.13 17.01 -14.43
N ALA A 36 -12.70 16.02 -13.73
CA ALA A 36 -12.64 14.61 -14.10
C ALA A 36 -13.82 13.83 -13.46
N PRO A 37 -15.05 14.01 -13.94
CA PRO A 37 -16.27 13.50 -13.28
C PRO A 37 -16.37 11.97 -13.21
N LYS A 38 -15.58 11.24 -14.00
CA LYS A 38 -15.52 9.78 -13.95
C LYS A 38 -14.69 9.23 -12.78
N ILE A 39 -13.90 10.08 -12.12
CA ILE A 39 -13.10 9.66 -10.96
C ILE A 39 -14.01 9.49 -9.76
N ARG A 40 -13.95 8.32 -9.12
CA ARG A 40 -14.69 8.03 -7.90
C ARG A 40 -13.88 8.50 -6.69
N VAL A 41 -14.48 9.28 -5.81
CA VAL A 41 -13.87 9.68 -4.53
C VAL A 41 -14.56 8.94 -3.39
N ILE A 42 -13.78 8.23 -2.58
CA ILE A 42 -14.28 7.41 -1.47
C ILE A 42 -13.54 7.75 -0.18
N LYS A 43 -14.22 7.58 0.96
CA LYS A 43 -13.67 7.84 2.30
C LYS A 43 -13.70 6.59 3.18
N THR A 44 -14.77 5.81 3.10
CA THR A 44 -14.94 4.52 3.79
C THR A 44 -14.90 3.37 2.79
N TYR A 45 -14.13 2.34 3.13
CA TYR A 45 -13.98 1.13 2.33
C TYR A 45 -13.27 0.05 3.15
N ASP A 46 -13.46 -1.20 2.73
CA ASP A 46 -12.61 -2.29 3.16
C ASP A 46 -11.27 -2.21 2.37
N SER A 47 -10.19 -1.94 3.11
CA SER A 47 -8.83 -1.83 2.58
C SER A 47 -8.40 -3.03 1.74
N LEU A 48 -8.71 -4.23 2.22
CA LEU A 48 -8.35 -5.47 1.55
C LEU A 48 -9.14 -5.62 0.24
N VAL A 49 -10.44 -5.31 0.26
CA VAL A 49 -11.28 -5.37 -0.93
C VAL A 49 -10.77 -4.39 -1.99
N LEU A 50 -10.46 -3.15 -1.63
CA LEU A 50 -9.94 -2.17 -2.59
C LEU A 50 -8.60 -2.62 -3.17
N ALA A 51 -7.67 -3.06 -2.32
CA ALA A 51 -6.37 -3.58 -2.77
C ALA A 51 -6.55 -4.77 -3.73
N LYS A 52 -7.53 -5.66 -3.49
CA LYS A 52 -7.88 -6.77 -4.40
C LYS A 52 -8.53 -6.33 -5.70
N THR A 53 -9.29 -5.23 -5.73
CA THR A 53 -10.00 -4.79 -6.95
C THR A 53 -9.18 -3.90 -7.88
N CYS A 54 -8.22 -3.12 -7.37
CA CYS A 54 -7.43 -2.21 -8.21
C CYS A 54 -6.34 -2.94 -8.99
N ASP A 55 -6.06 -2.57 -10.23
CA ASP A 55 -4.95 -3.17 -10.99
C ASP A 55 -3.57 -2.61 -10.57
N ALA A 56 -3.55 -1.36 -10.13
CA ALA A 56 -2.36 -0.66 -9.63
C ALA A 56 -2.75 0.36 -8.55
N MET A 57 -1.78 0.79 -7.75
CA MET A 57 -1.98 1.76 -6.67
C MET A 57 -0.97 2.89 -6.74
N VAL A 58 -1.44 4.12 -6.50
CA VAL A 58 -0.59 5.27 -6.20
C VAL A 58 -0.81 5.60 -4.73
N VAL A 59 0.25 5.55 -3.93
CA VAL A 59 0.17 5.69 -2.48
C VAL A 59 1.14 6.76 -1.99
N TYR A 60 0.71 7.48 -0.96
CA TYR A 60 1.51 8.47 -0.25
C TYR A 60 1.85 7.92 1.13
N LEU A 61 3.13 7.63 1.37
CA LEU A 61 3.69 7.11 2.64
C LEU A 61 2.69 6.31 3.49
N SER A 62 2.23 5.19 2.95
CA SER A 62 1.21 4.38 3.60
C SER A 62 1.66 2.93 3.68
N THR A 63 1.38 2.28 4.81
CA THR A 63 1.48 0.81 4.95
C THR A 63 0.55 0.09 3.98
N PHE A 64 -0.45 0.78 3.42
CA PHE A 64 -1.29 0.27 2.33
C PHE A 64 -0.49 -0.09 1.06
N SER A 65 0.73 0.45 0.92
CA SER A 65 1.70 -0.02 -0.07
C SER A 65 1.99 -1.52 0.04
N ILE A 66 2.08 -2.05 1.26
CA ILE A 66 2.34 -3.47 1.56
C ILE A 66 1.17 -4.36 1.11
N ASP A 67 -0.07 -3.88 1.20
CA ASP A 67 -1.24 -4.65 0.75
C ASP A 67 -1.24 -4.82 -0.76
N GLY A 68 -0.97 -3.75 -1.50
CA GLY A 68 -0.91 -3.81 -2.96
C GLY A 68 0.17 -4.76 -3.46
N LEU A 69 1.30 -4.68 -2.79
CA LEU A 69 2.42 -5.57 -2.88
C LEU A 69 2.04 -7.04 -2.58
N ALA A 70 1.36 -7.35 -1.47
CA ALA A 70 0.93 -8.71 -1.12
C ALA A 70 0.05 -9.35 -2.21
N PHE A 71 -0.72 -8.55 -2.95
CA PHE A 71 -1.50 -9.00 -4.11
C PHE A 71 -0.72 -9.02 -5.44
N ARG A 72 0.60 -8.79 -5.40
CA ARG A 72 1.50 -8.75 -6.57
C ARG A 72 1.12 -7.67 -7.59
N LYS A 73 0.72 -6.49 -7.10
CA LYS A 73 0.27 -5.37 -7.94
C LYS A 73 1.30 -4.26 -7.99
N PRO A 74 1.40 -3.52 -9.11
CA PRO A 74 2.25 -2.34 -9.18
C PRO A 74 1.82 -1.28 -8.15
N VAL A 75 2.81 -0.73 -7.45
CA VAL A 75 2.62 0.34 -6.47
C VAL A 75 3.58 1.49 -6.79
N VAL A 76 3.03 2.70 -6.94
CA VAL A 76 3.75 3.95 -7.20
C VAL A 76 3.75 4.81 -5.95
N LEU A 77 4.91 5.32 -5.54
CA LEU A 77 5.04 6.21 -4.40
C LEU A 77 5.01 7.67 -4.85
N GLY A 78 4.00 8.40 -4.39
CA GLY A 78 3.78 9.80 -4.78
C GLY A 78 4.51 10.84 -3.93
N ALA A 79 5.38 10.45 -2.99
CA ALA A 79 5.94 11.34 -1.97
C ALA A 79 7.42 11.67 -2.23
N GLY A 80 7.75 12.95 -2.36
CA GLY A 80 9.10 13.49 -2.62
C GLY A 80 10.10 13.20 -1.50
N HIS A 81 10.52 11.95 -1.40
CA HIS A 81 11.56 11.51 -0.49
C HIS A 81 12.81 11.10 -1.23
N ASP A 82 13.90 11.17 -0.48
CA ASP A 82 15.19 10.65 -0.86
C ASP A 82 15.12 9.12 -0.87
N TYR A 83 14.91 8.54 -2.06
CA TYR A 83 14.89 7.09 -2.27
C TYR A 83 16.19 6.42 -1.81
N GLU A 84 17.28 7.19 -1.68
CA GLU A 84 18.57 6.70 -1.21
C GLU A 84 18.56 6.39 0.29
N ARG A 85 17.65 7.00 1.06
CA ARG A 85 17.62 6.87 2.53
C ARG A 85 16.90 5.62 3.02
N PHE A 86 16.08 5.00 2.19
CA PHE A 86 15.26 3.86 2.57
C PHE A 86 15.36 2.76 1.53
N ASP A 87 16.13 1.73 1.84
CA ASP A 87 16.36 0.56 0.98
C ASP A 87 15.09 -0.14 0.53
N CYS A 88 13.99 -0.02 1.28
CA CYS A 88 12.70 -0.58 0.91
C CYS A 88 12.00 0.18 -0.23
N LEU A 89 12.41 1.42 -0.52
CA LEU A 89 11.76 2.25 -1.54
C LEU A 89 12.16 1.85 -2.97
N LYS A 90 13.31 1.18 -3.15
CA LYS A 90 13.80 0.69 -4.47
C LYS A 90 12.89 -0.33 -5.15
N TYR A 91 11.88 -0.81 -4.43
CA TYR A 91 10.93 -1.78 -4.93
C TYR A 91 9.63 -1.19 -5.49
N PHE A 92 9.43 0.11 -5.30
CA PHE A 92 8.25 0.82 -5.78
C PHE A 92 8.58 1.68 -7.00
N TYR A 93 7.55 2.03 -7.76
CA TYR A 93 7.67 3.03 -8.81
C TYR A 93 7.83 4.42 -8.22
N ASP A 94 8.70 5.22 -8.84
CA ASP A 94 8.87 6.61 -8.47
C ASP A 94 7.78 7.48 -9.11
N GLY A 95 6.89 8.02 -8.29
CA GLY A 95 5.86 8.99 -8.69
C GLY A 95 6.02 10.34 -8.02
N THR A 96 7.23 10.69 -7.57
CA THR A 96 7.49 11.89 -6.75
C THR A 96 7.35 13.20 -7.50
N THR A 97 7.52 13.14 -8.82
CA THR A 97 7.24 14.26 -9.72
C THR A 97 6.12 13.87 -10.68
N SER A 98 5.47 14.88 -11.26
CA SER A 98 4.40 14.65 -12.25
C SER A 98 4.88 13.84 -13.45
N ASP A 99 6.12 14.07 -13.92
CA ASP A 99 6.69 13.33 -15.05
C ASP A 99 6.99 11.88 -14.67
N LYS A 100 7.64 11.64 -13.54
CA LYS A 100 7.94 10.27 -13.09
C LYS A 100 6.66 9.47 -12.81
N LEU A 101 5.64 10.11 -12.24
CA LEU A 101 4.33 9.51 -12.06
C LEU A 101 3.68 9.15 -13.41
N ARG A 102 3.73 10.06 -14.38
CA ARG A 102 3.19 9.80 -15.72
C ARG A 102 3.90 8.60 -16.35
N ASP A 103 5.22 8.61 -16.35
CA ASP A 103 6.05 7.58 -16.98
C ASP A 103 5.83 6.22 -16.31
N SER A 104 5.78 6.17 -14.98
CA SER A 104 5.43 4.97 -14.21
C SER A 104 4.05 4.42 -14.56
N LEU A 105 3.04 5.28 -14.70
CA LEU A 105 1.69 4.87 -15.07
C LEU A 105 1.63 4.38 -16.52
N VAL A 106 2.40 4.98 -17.44
CA VAL A 106 2.52 4.51 -18.82
C VAL A 106 3.14 3.11 -18.87
N ASP A 107 4.22 2.87 -18.11
CA ASP A 107 4.86 1.56 -18.04
C ASP A 107 3.92 0.47 -17.51
N ILE A 108 3.14 0.80 -16.47
CA ILE A 108 2.13 -0.10 -15.92
C ILE A 108 1.07 -0.43 -16.97
N LEU A 109 0.57 0.58 -17.69
CA LEU A 109 -0.45 0.39 -18.72
C LEU A 109 0.04 -0.40 -19.94
N GLN A 110 1.33 -0.29 -20.27
CA GLN A 110 1.95 -1.03 -21.36
C GLN A 110 2.39 -2.44 -20.95
N GLY A 111 2.27 -2.81 -19.67
CA GLY A 111 2.72 -4.10 -19.16
C GLY A 111 4.25 -4.24 -19.13
N THR A 112 5.00 -3.15 -19.29
CA THR A 112 6.47 -3.13 -19.21
C THR A 112 6.96 -3.16 -17.76
N ALA A 113 6.03 -3.11 -16.80
CA ALA A 113 6.30 -3.10 -15.37
C ALA A 113 6.86 -4.40 -14.76
N THR A 114 7.09 -5.43 -15.56
CA THR A 114 7.51 -6.78 -15.14
C THR A 114 8.90 -6.83 -14.48
N LYS A 115 9.80 -5.87 -14.73
CA LYS A 115 11.13 -5.82 -14.09
C LYS A 115 11.05 -5.37 -12.62
N HIS A 116 10.23 -4.37 -12.30
CA HIS A 116 10.04 -3.92 -10.91
C HIS A 116 9.31 -4.95 -10.06
N LEU A 117 8.25 -5.56 -10.62
CA LEU A 117 7.54 -6.64 -9.94
C LEU A 117 8.46 -7.83 -9.61
N ARG A 118 9.38 -8.21 -10.51
CA ARG A 118 10.36 -9.29 -10.26
C ARG A 118 11.34 -8.95 -9.14
N ASN A 119 11.96 -7.77 -9.19
CA ASN A 119 12.90 -7.32 -8.16
C ASN A 119 12.23 -7.31 -6.78
N TRP A 120 10.95 -6.93 -6.73
CA TRP A 120 10.18 -6.92 -5.50
C TRP A 120 9.73 -8.32 -5.04
N VAL A 121 9.27 -9.20 -5.95
CA VAL A 121 8.95 -10.60 -5.61
C VAL A 121 10.16 -11.28 -4.97
N SER A 122 11.38 -11.02 -5.46
CA SER A 122 12.60 -11.52 -4.82
C SER A 122 12.82 -10.94 -3.42
N ALA A 123 12.62 -9.63 -3.23
CA ALA A 123 12.80 -8.98 -1.94
C ALA A 123 11.71 -9.29 -0.91
N THR A 124 10.52 -9.69 -1.37
CA THR A 124 9.37 -10.00 -0.51
C THR A 124 9.10 -11.47 -0.37
N GLY A 125 9.71 -12.31 -1.20
CA GLY A 125 10.07 -13.66 -0.80
C GLY A 125 10.80 -13.64 0.55
N TYR A 126 11.62 -12.62 0.86
CA TYR A 126 12.20 -12.44 2.18
C TYR A 126 11.22 -11.83 3.19
N ALA A 127 10.65 -10.64 2.92
CA ALA A 127 9.82 -9.90 3.87
C ALA A 127 8.43 -10.52 4.18
N LEU A 128 7.85 -11.25 3.23
CA LEU A 128 6.53 -11.88 3.33
C LEU A 128 6.63 -13.41 3.36
N SER A 129 7.84 -13.99 3.46
CA SER A 129 8.04 -15.45 3.59
C SER A 129 7.19 -16.09 4.69
N SER A 130 6.90 -15.34 5.75
CA SER A 130 6.14 -15.77 6.91
C SER A 130 4.63 -15.54 6.79
N MET A 131 4.13 -14.94 5.71
CA MET A 131 2.70 -14.69 5.48
C MET A 131 2.05 -15.88 4.77
N ASP A 132 1.67 -16.89 5.55
CA ASP A 132 1.04 -18.13 5.07
C ASP A 132 -0.50 -18.09 5.00
N GLY A 133 -1.11 -16.94 5.28
CA GLY A 133 -2.57 -16.77 5.29
C GLY A 133 -3.31 -17.39 6.48
N ASN A 134 -2.61 -18.00 7.44
CA ASN A 134 -3.22 -18.70 8.59
C ASN A 134 -3.27 -17.87 9.88
N SER A 135 -2.93 -16.58 9.82
CA SER A 135 -2.83 -15.74 11.03
C SER A 135 -4.13 -15.66 11.82
N SER A 136 -5.28 -15.47 11.16
CA SER A 136 -6.58 -15.44 11.85
C SER A 136 -6.91 -16.76 12.55
N LYS A 137 -6.58 -17.89 11.92
CA LYS A 137 -6.74 -19.22 12.53
C LYS A 137 -5.84 -19.37 13.76
N ARG A 138 -4.54 -19.03 13.64
CA ARG A 138 -3.60 -19.10 14.78
C ARG A 138 -4.06 -18.23 15.95
N ILE A 139 -4.55 -17.03 15.69
CA ILE A 139 -5.09 -16.14 16.73
C ILE A 139 -6.34 -16.76 17.38
N ALA A 140 -7.26 -17.29 16.58
CA ALA A 140 -8.45 -17.97 17.11
C ALA A 140 -8.08 -19.18 17.98
N ASP A 141 -7.10 -19.99 17.54
CA ASP A 141 -6.57 -21.13 18.29
C ASP A 141 -5.91 -20.68 19.60
N MET A 142 -5.13 -19.58 19.58
CA MET A 142 -4.53 -18.98 20.79
C MET A 142 -5.59 -18.50 21.79
N LEU A 143 -6.62 -17.81 21.32
CA LEU A 143 -7.71 -17.33 22.18
C LEU A 143 -8.54 -18.48 22.75
N SER A 144 -8.77 -19.53 21.95
CA SER A 144 -9.52 -20.71 22.37
C SER A 144 -8.73 -21.60 23.35
N SER A 145 -7.41 -21.68 23.18
CA SER A 145 -6.50 -22.44 24.06
C SER A 145 -6.10 -21.68 25.34
N GLY A 146 -6.12 -20.33 25.29
CA GLY A 146 -5.86 -19.42 26.40
C GLY A 146 -7.00 -19.32 27.43
N ALA A 147 -8.19 -19.86 27.11
CA ALA A 147 -9.27 -20.03 28.09
C ALA A 147 -9.00 -21.14 29.13
N GLY A 148 -7.86 -21.86 29.03
CA GLY A 148 -7.49 -22.89 30.01
C GLY A 148 -6.00 -23.26 30.16
N SER A 149 -5.06 -22.70 29.39
CA SER A 149 -3.63 -23.03 29.58
C SER A 149 -2.69 -21.94 29.09
N ALA A 150 -1.55 -21.78 29.78
CA ALA A 150 -0.50 -20.81 29.47
C ALA A 150 -0.03 -20.91 28.00
N LEU A 151 0.27 -19.77 27.38
CA LEU A 151 0.72 -19.69 25.98
C LEU A 151 1.90 -20.66 25.71
N PRO A 152 1.88 -21.41 24.60
CA PRO A 152 2.99 -22.27 24.20
C PRO A 152 4.32 -21.51 24.16
N ALA A 153 5.42 -22.14 24.56
CA ALA A 153 6.73 -21.52 24.72
C ALA A 153 7.23 -20.76 23.46
N GLN A 154 6.82 -21.19 22.27
CA GLN A 154 7.14 -20.54 20.99
C GLN A 154 6.47 -19.16 20.80
N TYR A 155 5.53 -18.79 21.66
CA TYR A 155 4.84 -17.50 21.69
C TYR A 155 5.17 -16.67 22.94
N GLN A 156 6.10 -17.13 23.77
CA GLN A 156 6.63 -16.33 24.87
C GLN A 156 7.67 -15.37 24.30
N PHE A 157 7.26 -14.12 24.10
CA PHE A 157 8.20 -13.07 23.71
C PHE A 157 9.14 -12.80 24.88
N ALA A 158 10.45 -12.97 24.65
CA ALA A 158 11.46 -12.48 25.59
C ALA A 158 11.23 -10.96 25.78
N PRO A 159 11.20 -10.44 27.02
CA PRO A 159 11.02 -9.02 27.23
C PRO A 159 12.17 -8.28 26.51
N GLN A 160 11.82 -7.46 25.52
CA GLN A 160 12.75 -6.51 24.94
C GLN A 160 13.12 -5.52 26.05
N ARG A 161 14.36 -5.60 26.54
CA ARG A 161 14.94 -4.51 27.32
C ARG A 161 15.07 -3.32 26.38
N TYR A 162 14.11 -2.39 26.45
CA TYR A 162 14.32 -1.06 25.91
C TYR A 162 15.51 -0.47 26.67
N GLY A 163 16.57 -0.21 25.92
CA GLY A 163 17.82 0.30 26.45
C GLY A 163 17.60 1.62 27.19
N GLU A 164 18.01 1.62 28.46
CA GLU A 164 18.49 2.79 29.15
C GLU A 164 19.62 3.41 28.31
N ASN A 165 19.30 4.45 27.57
CA ASN A 165 20.30 5.40 27.10
C ASN A 165 19.99 6.76 27.75
N GLU A 166 20.24 6.82 29.06
CA GLU A 166 20.64 8.07 29.70
C GLU A 166 22.13 7.98 29.99
N LYS A 167 22.90 8.80 29.29
CA LYS A 167 24.07 9.53 29.80
C LYS A 167 24.48 10.61 28.81
#